data_AF-A0A1F5LSA0-F1
#
_entry.id   AF-A0A1F5LSA0-F1
#
_cell.length_a   1.000
_cell.length_b   1.000
_cell.length_c   1.000
_cell.angle_alpha   90.00
_cell.angle_beta   90.00
_cell.angle_gamma   90.00
#
_symmetry.space_group_name_H-M   'P 1'
#
loop_
_entity.id
_entity.type
_entity.pdbx_description
1 polymer ?
#
loop_
_entity_poly.entity_id
_entity_poly.type
_entity_poly.pdbx_seq_one_letter_code
_entity_poly.pdbx_strand_id
1 'polypeptide(L)'
;MSDPTGRSAPGEINSLLIWQQPHPMYFAETEFRAFPTSEHDNLIKWDEIITATADFMASYAWFNKTTGVYDLGPPMYTVSETTNPNATINPTFEIAYWRFGLDVASRWKQRQGKPVPREWQEVLDKLAPLATVNGTFSTYEGISDMWIENSTIQSHPAMAGIYGWLPQLSSGPPLDMNVVRKTAEVMKDKWQFSSAWGWDFPLLAMNSLRLGDTDQAIAYLMHENFQFDDAGYPIGGSNVPTPYFPSSGGLLLAAAMLAGGWDGSEGSHFPGKWAAVVEGFLPAI
;
A
#
# COMPACT_ATOMS: atom_id res chain seq x y z
N MET A 1 3.19 -1.08 16.64
CA MET A 1 4.54 -0.49 16.62
C MET A 1 5.42 -1.26 17.59
N SER A 2 6.61 -1.69 17.17
CA SER A 2 7.57 -2.36 18.05
C SER A 2 8.85 -1.53 18.16
N ASP A 3 9.54 -1.63 19.29
CA ASP A 3 10.88 -1.05 19.46
C ASP A 3 11.96 -1.93 18.78
N PRO A 4 13.23 -1.49 18.72
CA PRO A 4 14.32 -2.29 18.13
C PRO A 4 14.58 -3.64 18.82
N THR A 5 14.02 -3.88 20.01
CA THR A 5 14.11 -5.17 20.70
C THR A 5 13.02 -6.16 20.25
N GLY A 6 12.09 -5.69 19.41
CA GLY A 6 10.92 -6.45 18.96
C GLY A 6 9.74 -6.41 19.93
N ARG A 7 9.85 -5.67 21.05
CA ARG A 7 8.74 -5.53 22.00
C ARG A 7 7.68 -4.63 21.41
N SER A 8 6.44 -5.09 21.42
CA SER A 8 5.31 -4.24 21.04
C SER A 8 5.16 -3.10 22.04
N ALA A 9 4.99 -1.89 21.53
CA ALA A 9 4.55 -0.75 22.32
C ALA A 9 3.13 -1.03 22.89
N PRO A 10 2.79 -0.46 24.06
CA PRO A 10 1.43 -0.53 24.60
C PRO A 10 0.42 -0.03 23.55
N GLY A 11 -0.67 -0.77 23.36
CA GLY A 11 -1.75 -0.41 22.44
C GLY A 11 -2.55 -1.61 21.99
N GLU A 12 -3.87 -1.48 21.97
CA GLU A 12 -4.81 -2.58 21.66
C GLU A 12 -4.88 -2.92 20.17
N ILE A 13 -4.46 -1.99 19.30
CA ILE A 13 -4.56 -2.10 17.84
C ILE A 13 -3.33 -2.80 17.24
N ASN A 14 -2.15 -2.57 17.81
CA ASN A 14 -0.85 -2.93 17.21
C ASN A 14 -0.72 -4.40 16.82
N SER A 15 -1.27 -5.31 17.65
CA SER A 15 -1.19 -6.76 17.42
C SER A 15 -2.22 -7.29 16.42
N LEU A 16 -3.16 -6.45 16.01
CA LEU A 16 -4.27 -6.78 15.11
C LEU A 16 -4.12 -6.15 13.72
N LEU A 17 -3.05 -5.38 13.49
CA LEU A 17 -2.68 -4.91 12.15
C LEU A 17 -1.78 -5.95 11.48
N ILE A 18 -2.09 -6.24 10.22
CA ILE A 18 -1.28 -7.14 9.39
C ILE A 18 -0.83 -6.51 8.07
N TRP A 19 -1.32 -5.33 7.72
CA TRP A 19 -1.00 -4.69 6.44
C TRP A 19 0.50 -4.36 6.29
N GLN A 20 1.25 -4.31 7.39
CA GLN A 20 2.69 -4.10 7.41
C GLN A 20 3.52 -5.34 7.03
N GLN A 21 2.90 -6.52 7.00
CA GLN A 21 3.62 -7.78 6.77
C GLN A 21 4.30 -7.81 5.39
N PRO A 22 3.71 -7.29 4.30
CA PRO A 22 4.39 -7.24 3.01
C PRO A 22 5.43 -6.11 2.85
N HIS A 23 5.64 -5.23 3.84
CA HIS A 23 6.63 -4.14 3.75
C HIS A 23 8.05 -4.62 3.38
N PRO A 24 8.60 -5.70 3.95
CA PRO A 24 9.93 -6.19 3.60
C PRO A 24 10.09 -6.49 2.11
N MET A 25 9.03 -6.96 1.45
CA MET A 25 9.04 -7.22 0.00
C MET A 25 9.24 -5.93 -0.80
N TYR A 26 8.57 -4.85 -0.38
CA TYR A 26 8.74 -3.54 -1.02
C TYR A 26 10.16 -3.00 -0.82
N PHE A 27 10.70 -3.11 0.40
CA PHE A 27 12.08 -2.68 0.69
C PHE A 27 13.13 -3.49 -0.07
N ALA A 28 12.95 -4.80 -0.15
CA ALA A 28 13.84 -5.67 -0.90
C ALA A 28 13.84 -5.34 -2.40
N GLU A 29 12.67 -5.14 -3.02
CA GLU A 29 12.59 -4.69 -4.42
C GLU A 29 13.26 -3.32 -4.63
N THR A 30 13.05 -2.38 -3.70
CA THR A 30 13.65 -1.04 -3.77
C THR A 30 15.17 -1.11 -3.71
N GLU A 31 15.74 -1.86 -2.76
CA GLU A 31 17.18 -2.01 -2.63
C GLU A 31 17.79 -2.77 -3.82
N PHE A 32 17.13 -3.85 -4.26
CA PHE A 32 17.56 -4.62 -5.42
C PHE A 32 17.69 -3.74 -6.68
N ARG A 33 16.73 -2.84 -6.90
CA ARG A 33 16.73 -1.89 -8.03
C ARG A 33 17.77 -0.80 -7.87
N ALA A 34 17.97 -0.28 -6.66
CA ALA A 34 18.93 0.78 -6.39
C ALA A 34 20.40 0.32 -6.57
N PHE A 35 20.68 -0.97 -6.35
CA PHE A 35 22.03 -1.52 -6.38
C PHE A 35 22.16 -2.76 -7.28
N PRO A 36 22.02 -2.63 -8.60
CA PRO A 36 21.97 -3.77 -9.52
C PRO A 36 23.30 -4.55 -9.59
N THR A 37 24.44 -3.90 -9.34
CA THR A 37 25.76 -4.57 -9.30
C THR A 37 25.94 -5.50 -8.10
N SER A 38 25.03 -5.43 -7.13
CA SER A 38 25.01 -6.24 -5.92
C SER A 38 23.85 -7.24 -5.92
N GLU A 39 23.31 -7.59 -7.09
CA GLU A 39 22.18 -8.52 -7.22
C GLU A 39 22.37 -9.80 -6.40
N HIS A 40 23.50 -10.49 -6.54
CA HIS A 40 23.76 -11.72 -5.80
C HIS A 40 23.76 -11.52 -4.28
N ASP A 41 24.42 -10.47 -3.80
CA ASP A 41 24.51 -10.15 -2.37
C ASP A 41 23.14 -9.73 -1.81
N ASN A 42 22.36 -8.97 -2.58
CA ASN A 42 20.99 -8.58 -2.23
C ASN A 42 20.09 -9.81 -2.09
N LEU A 43 20.18 -10.76 -3.03
CA LEU A 43 19.44 -12.02 -3.00
C LEU A 43 19.72 -12.81 -1.72
N ILE A 44 20.98 -12.91 -1.30
CA ILE A 44 21.38 -13.60 -0.07
C ILE A 44 20.89 -12.83 1.17
N LYS A 45 21.11 -11.51 1.21
CA LYS A 45 20.79 -10.63 2.35
C LYS A 45 19.32 -10.72 2.75
N TRP A 46 18.42 -10.72 1.77
CA TRP A 46 16.98 -10.67 2.03
C TRP A 46 16.30 -12.05 2.05
N ASP A 47 16.97 -13.14 1.63
CA ASP A 47 16.31 -14.45 1.48
C ASP A 47 15.63 -14.91 2.77
N GLU A 48 16.30 -14.80 3.92
CA GLU A 48 15.74 -15.20 5.21
C GLU A 48 14.49 -14.37 5.56
N ILE A 49 14.57 -13.04 5.41
CA ILE A 49 13.48 -12.12 5.76
C ILE A 49 12.28 -12.36 4.85
N ILE A 50 12.49 -12.40 3.53
CA ILE A 50 11.42 -12.62 2.55
C ILE A 50 10.77 -13.98 2.75
N THR A 51 11.57 -15.03 2.96
CA THR A 51 11.07 -16.40 3.16
C THR A 51 10.21 -16.48 4.41
N ALA A 52 10.74 -16.03 5.55
CA ALA A 52 10.01 -16.08 6.82
C ALA A 52 8.71 -15.24 6.77
N THR A 53 8.75 -14.08 6.09
CA THR A 53 7.57 -13.24 5.92
C THR A 53 6.53 -13.91 5.03
N ALA A 54 6.94 -14.50 3.90
CA ALA A 54 6.03 -15.21 3.00
C ALA A 54 5.43 -16.48 3.63
N ASP A 55 6.21 -17.21 4.43
CA ASP A 55 5.73 -18.35 5.22
C ASP A 55 4.67 -17.92 6.24
N PHE A 56 4.89 -16.79 6.92
CA PHE A 56 3.87 -16.20 7.79
C PHE A 56 2.62 -15.81 7.00
N MET A 57 2.78 -15.11 5.88
CA MET A 57 1.65 -14.66 5.06
C MET A 57 0.82 -15.82 4.53
N ALA A 58 1.46 -16.91 4.12
CA ALA A 58 0.78 -18.11 3.63
C ALA A 58 0.10 -18.89 4.76
N SER A 59 0.71 -18.97 5.94
CA SER A 59 0.12 -19.66 7.10
C SER A 59 -1.01 -18.87 7.78
N TYR A 60 -0.97 -17.54 7.70
CA TYR A 60 -2.02 -16.66 8.22
C TYR A 60 -3.31 -16.74 7.38
N ALA A 61 -3.18 -16.82 6.06
CA ALA A 61 -4.32 -16.90 5.16
C ALA A 61 -5.12 -18.19 5.40
N TRP A 62 -6.44 -18.06 5.62
CA TRP A 62 -7.28 -19.19 6.01
C TRP A 62 -8.10 -19.71 4.84
N PHE A 63 -7.96 -20.99 4.48
CA PHE A 63 -8.74 -21.58 3.39
C PHE A 63 -10.19 -21.82 3.78
N ASN A 64 -11.09 -21.01 3.23
CA ASN A 64 -12.51 -21.13 3.39
C ASN A 64 -13.08 -22.18 2.42
N LYS A 65 -13.44 -23.34 2.97
CA LYS A 65 -13.97 -24.46 2.17
C LYS A 65 -15.32 -24.16 1.51
N THR A 66 -16.07 -23.19 2.03
CA THR A 66 -17.40 -22.85 1.51
C THR A 66 -17.28 -21.96 0.28
N THR A 67 -16.42 -20.93 0.33
CA THR A 67 -16.22 -19.98 -0.77
C THR A 67 -15.13 -20.45 -1.74
N GLY A 68 -14.24 -21.36 -1.31
CA GLY A 68 -13.16 -21.90 -2.11
C GLY A 68 -11.94 -20.98 -2.24
N VAL A 69 -11.84 -19.94 -1.39
CA VAL A 69 -10.75 -18.96 -1.38
C VAL A 69 -10.04 -18.92 -0.03
N TYR A 70 -8.84 -18.33 -0.01
CA TYR A 70 -8.12 -17.97 1.21
C TYR A 70 -8.55 -16.58 1.67
N ASP A 71 -9.06 -16.51 2.89
CA ASP A 71 -9.51 -15.28 3.53
C ASP A 71 -8.41 -14.71 4.44
N LEU A 72 -8.35 -13.38 4.52
CA LEU A 72 -7.69 -12.65 5.61
C LEU A 72 -8.78 -12.21 6.58
N GLY A 73 -8.80 -12.77 7.78
CA GLY A 73 -9.97 -12.70 8.67
C GLY A 73 -9.65 -12.29 10.10
N PRO A 74 -10.70 -12.14 10.92
CA PRO A 74 -10.57 -11.63 12.27
C PRO A 74 -9.81 -12.58 13.21
N PRO A 75 -9.20 -12.06 14.29
CA PRO A 75 -9.25 -10.65 14.70
C PRO A 75 -8.24 -9.78 13.92
N MET A 76 -8.71 -8.71 13.27
CA MET A 76 -7.83 -7.75 12.59
C MET A 76 -8.44 -6.37 12.39
N TYR A 77 -7.63 -5.32 12.49
CA TYR A 77 -7.98 -4.00 11.98
C TYR A 77 -7.52 -3.87 10.52
N THR A 78 -8.25 -3.09 9.74
CA THR A 78 -7.72 -2.55 8.48
C THR A 78 -6.67 -1.49 8.76
N VAL A 79 -5.89 -1.12 7.75
CA VAL A 79 -4.94 0.00 7.79
C VAL A 79 -5.57 1.31 8.27
N SER A 80 -6.90 1.50 8.12
CA SER A 80 -7.60 2.69 8.61
C SER A 80 -7.79 2.71 10.13
N GLU A 81 -7.57 1.58 10.82
CA GLU A 81 -7.65 1.42 12.29
C GLU A 81 -9.04 1.71 12.89
N THR A 82 -10.08 1.78 12.06
CA THR A 82 -11.44 2.22 12.45
C THR A 82 -12.49 1.11 12.45
N THR A 83 -12.15 -0.09 11.98
CA THR A 83 -13.10 -1.19 11.78
C THR A 83 -13.29 -2.05 13.04
N ASN A 84 -14.42 -2.75 13.17
CA ASN A 84 -14.59 -3.74 14.24
C ASN A 84 -13.67 -4.95 14.02
N PRO A 85 -12.65 -5.18 14.88
CA PRO A 85 -11.62 -6.17 14.59
C PRO A 85 -12.13 -7.60 14.58
N ASN A 86 -13.26 -7.88 15.23
CA ASN A 86 -13.86 -9.21 15.27
C ASN A 86 -14.79 -9.49 14.07
N ALA A 87 -15.02 -8.52 13.20
CA ALA A 87 -15.92 -8.63 12.06
C ALA A 87 -15.22 -8.35 10.72
N THR A 88 -14.08 -7.66 10.72
CA THR A 88 -13.31 -7.36 9.52
C THR A 88 -12.82 -8.63 8.83
N ILE A 89 -13.16 -8.78 7.56
CA ILE A 89 -12.71 -9.86 6.69
C ILE A 89 -12.38 -9.32 5.30
N ASN A 90 -11.36 -9.90 4.67
CA ASN A 90 -10.83 -9.57 3.36
C ASN A 90 -10.74 -8.06 3.07
N PRO A 91 -9.98 -7.28 3.87
CA PRO A 91 -9.76 -5.87 3.58
C PRO A 91 -9.10 -5.66 2.23
N THR A 92 -9.64 -4.75 1.43
CA THR A 92 -9.32 -4.72 -0.01
C THR A 92 -7.88 -4.34 -0.27
N PHE A 93 -7.32 -3.39 0.50
CA PHE A 93 -5.92 -3.00 0.36
C PHE A 93 -4.98 -4.12 0.82
N GLU A 94 -5.30 -4.77 1.94
CA GLU A 94 -4.52 -5.86 2.51
C GLU A 94 -4.49 -7.07 1.59
N ILE A 95 -5.61 -7.40 0.93
CA ILE A 95 -5.66 -8.45 -0.10
C ILE A 95 -4.73 -8.08 -1.27
N ALA A 96 -4.79 -6.84 -1.77
CA ALA A 96 -3.89 -6.38 -2.83
C ALA A 96 -2.41 -6.47 -2.38
N TYR A 97 -2.12 -6.09 -1.14
CA TYR A 97 -0.76 -6.10 -0.63
C TYR A 97 -0.25 -7.51 -0.34
N TRP A 98 -1.13 -8.43 0.06
CA TRP A 98 -0.81 -9.86 0.21
C TRP A 98 -0.40 -10.48 -1.13
N ARG A 99 -1.16 -10.16 -2.19
CA ARG A 99 -0.82 -10.59 -3.56
C ARG A 99 0.56 -10.08 -3.96
N PHE A 100 0.80 -8.78 -3.78
CA PHE A 100 2.12 -8.19 -4.06
C PHE A 100 3.24 -8.90 -3.28
N GLY A 101 3.05 -9.13 -1.98
CA GLY A 101 4.08 -9.74 -1.14
C GLY A 101 4.43 -11.18 -1.54
N LEU A 102 3.42 -12.03 -1.75
CA LEU A 102 3.66 -13.42 -2.18
C LEU A 102 4.21 -13.51 -3.61
N ASP A 103 3.81 -12.60 -4.49
CA ASP A 103 4.36 -12.48 -5.84
C ASP A 103 5.85 -12.11 -5.83
N VAL A 104 6.22 -11.07 -5.07
CA VAL A 104 7.62 -10.68 -4.88
C VAL A 104 8.42 -11.85 -4.30
N ALA A 105 7.92 -12.50 -3.24
CA ALA A 105 8.60 -13.62 -2.62
C ALA A 105 8.86 -14.77 -3.61
N SER A 106 7.87 -15.07 -4.46
CA SER A 106 7.98 -16.08 -5.51
C SER A 106 9.04 -15.69 -6.55
N ARG A 107 9.04 -14.44 -7.02
CA ARG A 107 10.07 -13.91 -7.93
C ARG A 107 11.47 -13.96 -7.32
N TRP A 108 11.61 -13.70 -6.02
CA TRP A 108 12.89 -13.77 -5.32
C TRP A 108 13.44 -15.19 -5.24
N LYS A 109 12.59 -16.21 -5.07
CA LYS A 109 13.03 -17.62 -5.20
C LYS A 109 13.47 -17.95 -6.61
N GLN A 110 12.72 -17.50 -7.61
CA GLN A 110 13.06 -17.71 -9.02
C GLN A 110 14.40 -17.05 -9.40
N ARG A 111 14.65 -15.81 -8.97
CA ARG A 111 15.94 -15.11 -9.18
C ARG A 111 17.13 -15.88 -8.58
N GLN A 112 16.91 -16.58 -7.48
CA GLN A 112 17.92 -17.44 -6.85
C GLN A 112 18.01 -18.84 -7.47
N GLY A 113 17.21 -19.17 -8.50
CA GLY A 113 17.12 -20.52 -9.06
C GLY A 113 16.54 -21.54 -8.08
N LYS A 114 15.83 -21.09 -7.04
CA LYS A 114 15.17 -21.94 -6.03
C LYS A 114 13.72 -22.21 -6.43
N PRO A 115 13.15 -23.37 -6.07
CA PRO A 115 11.72 -23.61 -6.26
C PRO A 115 10.90 -22.66 -5.38
N VAL A 116 9.75 -22.24 -5.90
CA VAL A 116 8.74 -21.50 -5.12
C VAL A 116 7.97 -22.49 -4.24
N PRO A 117 7.87 -22.27 -2.93
CA PRO A 117 7.02 -23.07 -2.04
C PRO A 117 5.57 -23.15 -2.53
N ARG A 118 5.00 -24.35 -2.49
CA ARG A 118 3.68 -24.63 -3.06
C ARG A 118 2.58 -23.87 -2.31
N GLU A 119 2.73 -23.75 -1.00
CA GLU A 119 1.79 -23.08 -0.10
C GLU A 119 1.63 -21.60 -0.47
N TRP A 120 2.71 -20.92 -0.87
CA TRP A 120 2.67 -19.53 -1.31
C TRP A 120 1.85 -19.39 -2.60
N GLN A 121 2.08 -20.30 -3.56
CA GLN A 121 1.33 -20.32 -4.82
C GLN A 121 -0.14 -20.67 -4.60
N GLU A 122 -0.46 -21.63 -3.72
CA GLU A 122 -1.84 -22.00 -3.41
C GLU A 122 -2.63 -20.84 -2.81
N VAL A 123 -2.02 -20.06 -1.91
CA VAL A 123 -2.63 -18.85 -1.35
C VAL A 123 -2.76 -17.78 -2.44
N LEU A 124 -1.73 -17.53 -3.24
CA LEU A 124 -1.78 -16.51 -4.30
C LEU A 124 -2.87 -16.80 -5.35
N ASP A 125 -2.99 -18.05 -5.78
CA ASP A 125 -3.95 -18.50 -6.79
C ASP A 125 -5.41 -18.43 -6.32
N LYS A 126 -5.61 -18.56 -5.01
CA LYS A 126 -6.94 -18.66 -4.39
C LYS A 126 -7.19 -17.58 -3.36
N LEU A 127 -6.43 -16.50 -3.32
CA LEU A 127 -6.68 -15.41 -2.38
C LEU A 127 -8.03 -14.78 -2.71
N ALA A 128 -8.77 -14.38 -1.67
CA ALA A 128 -10.05 -13.69 -1.83
C ALA A 128 -9.97 -12.53 -2.85
N PRO A 129 -11.05 -12.27 -3.60
CA PRO A 129 -11.09 -11.16 -4.55
C PRO A 129 -11.02 -9.81 -3.84
N LEU A 130 -10.62 -8.77 -4.57
CA LEU A 130 -10.71 -7.40 -4.07
C LEU A 130 -12.19 -7.05 -3.89
N ALA A 131 -12.58 -6.63 -2.69
CA ALA A 131 -13.96 -6.30 -2.40
C ALA A 131 -14.38 -5.02 -3.12
N THR A 132 -15.58 -5.05 -3.70
CA THR A 132 -16.16 -3.93 -4.44
C THR A 132 -17.60 -3.68 -4.02
N VAL A 133 -18.03 -2.44 -4.14
CA VAL A 133 -19.40 -1.99 -3.86
C VAL A 133 -19.77 -0.91 -4.87
N ASN A 134 -20.89 -1.09 -5.58
CA ASN A 134 -21.37 -0.13 -6.59
C ASN A 134 -20.30 0.28 -7.64
N GLY A 135 -19.39 -0.64 -7.99
CA GLY A 135 -18.32 -0.40 -8.97
C GLY A 135 -17.13 0.43 -8.45
N THR A 136 -16.97 0.59 -7.14
CA THR A 136 -15.73 1.08 -6.50
C THR A 136 -15.15 -0.04 -5.63
N PHE A 137 -13.90 0.10 -5.19
CA PHE A 137 -13.42 -0.68 -4.05
C PHE A 137 -14.22 -0.33 -2.78
N SER A 138 -14.22 -1.25 -1.82
CA SER A 138 -14.70 -1.01 -0.46
C SER A 138 -13.55 -1.16 0.54
N THR A 139 -13.70 -0.67 1.76
CA THR A 139 -12.64 -0.82 2.80
C THR A 139 -12.38 -2.29 3.12
N TYR A 140 -13.43 -3.10 3.26
CA TYR A 140 -13.35 -4.55 3.45
C TYR A 140 -14.57 -5.26 2.87
N GLU A 141 -14.55 -6.59 2.82
CA GLU A 141 -15.64 -7.39 2.28
C GLU A 141 -16.89 -7.31 3.16
N GLY A 142 -18.04 -6.99 2.55
CA GLY A 142 -19.31 -6.97 3.26
C GLY A 142 -19.53 -5.75 4.17
N ILE A 143 -18.66 -4.73 4.10
CA ILE A 143 -18.90 -3.45 4.79
C ILE A 143 -20.26 -2.85 4.37
N SER A 144 -21.08 -2.49 5.36
CA SER A 144 -22.35 -1.78 5.15
C SER A 144 -22.11 -0.29 4.94
N ASP A 145 -22.99 0.33 4.16
CA ASP A 145 -23.06 1.80 3.98
C ASP A 145 -21.77 2.49 3.53
N MET A 146 -20.90 1.76 2.81
CA MET A 146 -19.70 2.31 2.18
C MET A 146 -20.06 3.50 1.28
N TRP A 147 -19.35 4.62 1.45
CA TRP A 147 -19.56 5.89 0.74
C TRP A 147 -20.84 6.65 1.11
N ILE A 148 -21.53 6.22 2.16
CA ILE A 148 -22.75 6.84 2.68
C ILE A 148 -22.49 7.33 4.11
N GLU A 149 -22.02 6.45 4.98
CA GLU A 149 -21.77 6.78 6.39
C GLU A 149 -20.37 7.33 6.60
N ASN A 150 -20.27 8.39 7.40
CA ASN A 150 -19.00 9.06 7.72
C ASN A 150 -17.94 8.11 8.29
N SER A 151 -18.37 7.14 9.09
CA SER A 151 -17.50 6.12 9.69
C SER A 151 -16.81 5.21 8.66
N THR A 152 -17.30 5.17 7.42
CA THR A 152 -16.76 4.35 6.33
C THR A 152 -15.86 5.12 5.37
N ILE A 153 -15.79 6.45 5.51
CA ILE A 153 -15.08 7.38 4.61
C ILE A 153 -14.15 8.34 5.37
N GLN A 154 -13.62 7.87 6.49
CA GLN A 154 -12.73 8.61 7.39
C GLN A 154 -11.41 7.88 7.60
N SER A 155 -10.44 8.55 8.22
CA SER A 155 -9.08 8.02 8.45
C SER A 155 -8.35 7.75 7.12
N HIS A 156 -7.49 6.73 7.08
CA HIS A 156 -6.60 6.42 5.97
C HIS A 156 -7.36 5.94 4.70
N PRO A 157 -7.24 6.62 3.54
CA PRO A 157 -7.87 6.24 2.27
C PRO A 157 -7.12 5.11 1.56
N ALA A 158 -7.04 3.95 2.23
CA ALA A 158 -6.24 2.78 1.87
C ALA A 158 -6.39 2.31 0.42
N MET A 159 -7.59 2.42 -0.15
CA MET A 159 -7.90 1.96 -1.49
C MET A 159 -7.10 2.71 -2.57
N ALA A 160 -6.65 3.94 -2.31
CA ALA A 160 -5.73 4.66 -3.19
C ALA A 160 -4.39 3.91 -3.34
N GLY A 161 -3.96 3.19 -2.29
CA GLY A 161 -2.73 2.39 -2.29
C GLY A 161 -2.74 1.23 -3.29
N ILE A 162 -3.92 0.71 -3.64
CA ILE A 162 -4.07 -0.45 -4.57
C ILE A 162 -3.52 -0.13 -5.97
N TYR A 163 -3.66 1.12 -6.41
CA TYR A 163 -3.16 1.60 -7.70
C TYR A 163 -2.49 2.97 -7.55
N GLY A 164 -1.56 3.07 -6.60
CA GLY A 164 -0.84 4.31 -6.33
C GLY A 164 0.50 3.98 -5.75
N TRP A 165 0.48 3.42 -4.55
CA TRP A 165 1.67 2.88 -3.91
C TRP A 165 2.05 1.51 -4.47
N LEU A 166 1.10 0.58 -4.55
CA LEU A 166 1.36 -0.73 -5.13
C LEU A 166 1.47 -0.63 -6.65
N PRO A 167 2.38 -1.39 -7.27
CA PRO A 167 2.44 -1.52 -8.71
C PRO A 167 1.25 -2.32 -9.23
N GLN A 168 1.12 -2.40 -10.56
CA GLN A 168 0.19 -3.36 -11.15
C GLN A 168 0.53 -4.77 -10.68
N LEU A 169 -0.46 -5.46 -10.13
CA LEU A 169 -0.29 -6.83 -9.66
C LEU A 169 0.05 -7.73 -10.86
N SER A 170 1.20 -8.40 -10.80
CA SER A 170 1.67 -9.33 -11.83
C SER A 170 1.01 -10.71 -11.77
N SER A 171 0.29 -10.99 -10.68
CA SER A 171 -0.41 -12.25 -10.45
C SER A 171 -1.85 -12.02 -10.00
N GLY A 172 -2.69 -13.03 -10.29
CA GLY A 172 -4.14 -12.94 -10.14
C GLY A 172 -4.82 -12.14 -11.26
N PRO A 173 -6.13 -11.90 -11.14
CA PRO A 173 -6.87 -11.11 -12.11
C PRO A 173 -6.34 -9.67 -12.16
N PRO A 174 -6.21 -9.06 -13.35
CA PRO A 174 -5.82 -7.66 -13.48
C PRO A 174 -6.83 -6.76 -12.78
N LEU A 175 -6.37 -5.61 -12.28
CA LEU A 175 -7.25 -4.60 -11.69
C LEU A 175 -8.25 -4.10 -12.74
N ASP A 176 -9.52 -3.99 -12.34
CA ASP A 176 -10.52 -3.31 -13.16
C ASP A 176 -10.28 -1.79 -13.09
N MET A 177 -9.72 -1.25 -14.17
CA MET A 177 -9.36 0.17 -14.22
C MET A 177 -10.57 1.12 -14.16
N ASN A 178 -11.79 0.66 -14.46
CA ASN A 178 -12.99 1.46 -14.23
C ASN A 178 -13.29 1.56 -12.73
N VAL A 179 -13.13 0.45 -11.99
CA VAL A 179 -13.26 0.44 -10.53
C VAL A 179 -12.20 1.32 -9.88
N VAL A 180 -10.95 1.24 -10.34
CA VAL A 180 -9.86 2.08 -9.82
C VAL A 180 -10.19 3.58 -10.01
N ARG A 181 -10.53 4.01 -11.24
CA ARG A 181 -10.86 5.42 -11.53
C ARG A 181 -12.06 5.90 -10.73
N LYS A 182 -13.14 5.13 -10.72
CA LYS A 182 -14.35 5.49 -9.99
C LYS A 182 -14.09 5.58 -8.47
N THR A 183 -13.24 4.72 -7.93
CA THR A 183 -12.83 4.79 -6.52
C THR A 183 -12.08 6.08 -6.24
N ALA A 184 -11.12 6.47 -7.09
CA ALA A 184 -10.39 7.73 -6.95
C ALA A 184 -11.31 8.96 -7.02
N GLU A 185 -12.25 8.97 -7.96
CA GLU A 185 -13.27 10.02 -8.10
C GLU A 185 -14.15 10.14 -6.85
N VAL A 186 -14.66 9.02 -6.35
CA VAL A 186 -15.53 9.01 -5.16
C VAL A 186 -14.75 9.37 -3.89
N MET A 187 -13.50 8.94 -3.74
CA MET A 187 -12.65 9.37 -2.63
C MET A 187 -12.41 10.89 -2.67
N LYS A 188 -12.10 11.46 -3.84
CA LYS A 188 -11.92 12.90 -4.00
C LYS A 188 -13.17 13.70 -3.62
N ASP A 189 -14.37 13.19 -3.96
CA ASP A 189 -15.64 13.87 -3.71
C ASP A 189 -16.14 13.72 -2.27
N LYS A 190 -15.99 12.51 -1.69
CA LYS A 190 -16.68 12.16 -0.44
C LYS A 190 -15.77 11.94 0.77
N TRP A 191 -14.49 11.63 0.57
CA TRP A 191 -13.63 11.28 1.70
C TRP A 191 -13.53 12.44 2.68
N GLN A 192 -13.59 12.13 3.97
CA GLN A 192 -13.47 13.14 5.02
C GLN A 192 -12.00 13.54 5.20
N PHE A 193 -11.50 14.41 4.32
CA PHE A 193 -10.11 14.86 4.39
C PHE A 193 -9.77 15.60 5.69
N SER A 194 -10.76 16.10 6.44
CA SER A 194 -10.56 16.62 7.80
C SER A 194 -10.10 15.56 8.81
N SER A 195 -10.33 14.28 8.51
CA SER A 195 -9.86 13.12 9.28
C SER A 195 -8.61 12.47 8.69
N ALA A 196 -8.20 12.85 7.49
CA ALA A 196 -6.99 12.37 6.83
C ALA A 196 -5.77 13.16 7.30
N TRP A 197 -4.62 12.51 7.39
CA TRP A 197 -3.41 13.10 7.95
C TRP A 197 -2.15 12.36 7.48
N GLY A 198 -1.04 13.08 7.52
CA GLY A 198 0.28 12.54 7.23
C GLY A 198 0.42 11.84 5.87
N TRP A 199 0.72 10.53 5.86
CA TRP A 199 1.03 9.76 4.65
C TRP A 199 -0.17 9.54 3.70
N ASP A 200 -1.39 9.88 4.14
CA ASP A 200 -2.60 9.81 3.32
C ASP A 200 -2.51 10.64 2.04
N PHE A 201 -1.98 11.86 2.15
CA PHE A 201 -1.93 12.80 1.03
C PHE A 201 -0.94 12.37 -0.07
N PRO A 202 0.29 11.94 0.27
CA PRO A 202 1.14 11.28 -0.72
C PRO A 202 0.55 10.00 -1.31
N LEU A 203 -0.18 9.18 -0.54
CA LEU A 203 -0.85 7.98 -1.06
C LEU A 203 -1.85 8.33 -2.17
N LEU A 204 -2.71 9.33 -1.91
CA LEU A 204 -3.68 9.86 -2.87
C LEU A 204 -3.00 10.50 -4.08
N ALA A 205 -1.89 11.20 -3.85
CA ALA A 205 -1.10 11.82 -4.91
C ALA A 205 -0.53 10.77 -5.88
N MET A 206 0.09 9.70 -5.35
CA MET A 206 0.63 8.61 -6.17
C MET A 206 -0.47 7.91 -6.99
N ASN A 207 -1.66 7.73 -6.40
CA ASN A 207 -2.81 7.17 -7.14
C ASN A 207 -3.27 8.08 -8.29
N SER A 208 -3.43 9.37 -8.03
CA SER A 208 -3.83 10.35 -9.04
C SER A 208 -2.80 10.45 -10.17
N LEU A 209 -1.51 10.41 -9.81
CA LEU A 209 -0.42 10.43 -10.76
C LEU A 209 -0.45 9.21 -11.68
N ARG A 210 -0.60 7.99 -11.14
CA ARG A 210 -0.72 6.77 -11.95
C ARG A 210 -1.97 6.75 -12.84
N LEU A 211 -3.02 7.48 -12.45
CA LEU A 211 -4.23 7.68 -13.24
C LEU A 211 -4.09 8.76 -14.33
N GLY A 212 -2.94 9.46 -14.37
CA GLY A 212 -2.66 10.52 -15.33
C GLY A 212 -3.16 11.91 -14.93
N ASP A 213 -3.62 12.09 -13.69
CA ASP A 213 -4.06 13.38 -13.16
C ASP A 213 -2.97 14.01 -12.27
N THR A 214 -1.93 14.52 -12.93
CA THR A 214 -0.79 15.19 -12.27
C THR A 214 -1.24 16.43 -11.49
N ASP A 215 -2.19 17.21 -12.00
CA ASP A 215 -2.65 18.42 -11.32
C ASP A 215 -3.34 18.07 -10.00
N GLN A 216 -4.17 17.02 -9.97
CA GLN A 216 -4.76 16.52 -8.73
C GLN A 216 -3.71 15.90 -7.79
N ALA A 217 -2.70 15.21 -8.32
CA ALA A 217 -1.60 14.69 -7.50
C ALA A 217 -0.89 15.81 -6.73
N ILE A 218 -0.57 16.91 -7.42
CA ILE A 218 0.03 18.11 -6.80
C ILE A 218 -0.95 18.75 -5.82
N ALA A 219 -2.23 18.82 -6.15
CA ALA A 219 -3.24 19.37 -5.23
C ALA A 219 -3.30 18.60 -3.90
N TYR A 220 -3.16 17.26 -3.92
CA TYR A 220 -3.06 16.48 -2.68
C TYR A 220 -1.78 16.79 -1.90
N LEU A 221 -0.63 16.92 -2.56
CA LEU A 221 0.64 17.30 -1.91
C LEU A 221 0.65 18.75 -1.38
N MET A 222 -0.30 19.58 -1.82
CA MET A 222 -0.50 20.96 -1.34
C MET A 222 -1.74 21.11 -0.47
N HIS A 223 -2.37 20.00 -0.07
CA HIS A 223 -3.60 20.04 0.69
C HIS A 223 -3.39 20.69 2.06
N GLU A 224 -4.36 21.46 2.53
CA GLU A 224 -4.23 22.26 3.77
C GLU A 224 -3.98 21.40 5.03
N ASN A 225 -4.39 20.14 5.01
CA ASN A 225 -4.16 19.17 6.10
C ASN A 225 -2.84 18.39 5.96
N PHE A 226 -2.06 18.60 4.88
CA PHE A 226 -0.72 18.04 4.72
C PHE A 226 0.34 19.07 5.14
N GLN A 227 0.54 19.19 6.45
CA GLN A 227 1.26 20.31 7.05
C GLN A 227 2.67 19.95 7.52
N PHE A 228 3.55 20.94 7.42
CA PHE A 228 4.90 20.94 7.96
C PHE A 228 5.10 22.20 8.80
N ASP A 229 5.88 22.11 9.88
CA ASP A 229 6.22 23.27 10.69
C ASP A 229 7.28 24.17 10.01
N ASP A 230 7.68 25.24 10.69
CA ASP A 230 8.65 26.22 10.18
C ASP A 230 10.07 25.65 10.02
N ALA A 231 10.39 24.54 10.68
CA ALA A 231 11.62 23.78 10.51
C ALA A 231 11.49 22.69 9.43
N GLY A 232 10.32 22.53 8.80
CA GLY A 232 10.05 21.53 7.78
C GLY A 232 9.75 20.13 8.34
N TYR A 233 9.42 20.01 9.62
CA TYR A 233 8.99 18.74 10.20
C TYR A 233 7.50 18.48 9.92
N PRO A 234 7.14 17.25 9.52
CA PRO A 234 5.75 16.89 9.28
C PRO A 234 4.94 16.89 10.58
N ILE A 235 3.82 17.60 10.56
CA ILE A 235 2.93 17.75 11.72
C ILE A 235 2.02 16.51 11.83
N GLY A 236 1.97 15.91 13.03
CA GLY A 236 1.12 14.75 13.33
C GLY A 236 -0.34 15.08 13.66
N GLY A 237 -0.65 16.37 13.87
CA GLY A 237 -1.98 16.85 14.22
C GLY A 237 -2.45 16.37 15.60
N SER A 238 -3.75 16.12 15.74
CA SER A 238 -4.33 15.55 16.95
C SER A 238 -4.19 14.03 17.06
N ASN A 239 -3.81 13.36 15.97
CA ASN A 239 -3.83 11.90 15.88
C ASN A 239 -2.54 11.28 16.41
N VAL A 240 -1.38 11.91 16.16
CA VAL A 240 -0.07 11.42 16.62
C VAL A 240 0.89 12.56 16.99
N PRO A 241 1.94 12.29 17.78
CA PRO A 241 2.97 13.27 18.08
C PRO A 241 3.75 13.76 16.84
N THR A 242 4.06 15.05 16.81
CA THR A 242 5.01 15.68 15.86
C THR A 242 6.45 15.47 16.36
N PRO A 243 7.44 15.15 15.49
CA PRO A 243 7.32 14.95 14.04
C PRO A 243 6.79 13.57 13.64
N TYR A 244 5.91 13.51 12.63
CA TYR A 244 5.40 12.26 12.07
C TYR A 244 6.03 11.95 10.70
N PHE A 245 7.19 11.28 10.73
CA PHE A 245 8.02 11.05 9.53
C PHE A 245 7.41 10.24 8.37
N PRO A 246 6.38 9.39 8.54
CA PRO A 246 5.72 8.76 7.39
C PRO A 246 5.23 9.77 6.35
N SER A 247 4.85 10.98 6.76
CA SER A 247 4.51 12.09 5.86
C SER A 247 5.68 12.49 4.94
N SER A 248 6.88 12.66 5.50
CA SER A 248 8.08 12.99 4.73
C SER A 248 8.47 11.85 3.80
N GLY A 249 8.41 10.61 4.28
CA GLY A 249 8.68 9.43 3.45
C GLY A 249 7.73 9.32 2.26
N GLY A 250 6.43 9.51 2.51
CA GLY A 250 5.41 9.55 1.46
C GLY A 250 5.66 10.68 0.46
N LEU A 251 5.93 11.90 0.94
CA LEU A 251 6.25 13.04 0.07
C LEU A 251 7.44 12.76 -0.83
N LEU A 252 8.53 12.21 -0.27
CA LEU A 252 9.71 11.86 -1.04
C LEU A 252 9.42 10.80 -2.11
N LEU A 253 8.60 9.79 -1.78
CA LEU A 253 8.19 8.77 -2.74
C LEU A 253 7.32 9.36 -3.86
N ALA A 254 6.33 10.19 -3.53
CA ALA A 254 5.48 10.86 -4.52
C ALA A 254 6.27 11.82 -5.41
N ALA A 255 7.23 12.56 -4.84
CA ALA A 255 8.14 13.42 -5.58
C ALA A 255 9.07 12.62 -6.50
N ALA A 256 9.58 11.48 -6.04
CA ALA A 256 10.37 10.57 -6.86
C ALA A 256 9.55 10.01 -8.03
N MET A 257 8.28 9.67 -7.83
CA MET A 257 7.38 9.27 -8.91
C MET A 257 7.10 10.41 -9.89
N LEU A 258 6.91 11.65 -9.42
CA LEU A 258 6.78 12.82 -10.29
C LEU A 258 8.06 13.04 -11.13
N ALA A 259 9.23 12.74 -10.59
CA ALA A 259 10.50 12.99 -11.26
C ALA A 259 10.95 11.86 -12.20
N GLY A 260 10.83 10.61 -11.77
CA GLY A 260 11.35 9.42 -12.46
C GLY A 260 10.28 8.49 -13.03
N GLY A 261 9.01 8.68 -12.67
CA GLY A 261 7.91 7.81 -13.10
C GLY A 261 7.89 6.48 -12.36
N TRP A 262 7.35 5.47 -13.02
CA TRP A 262 7.25 4.09 -12.54
C TRP A 262 7.36 3.10 -13.70
N ASP A 263 7.44 1.81 -13.42
CA ASP A 263 7.51 0.76 -14.44
C ASP A 263 6.41 0.92 -15.51
N GLY A 264 6.82 1.08 -16.77
CA GLY A 264 5.93 1.29 -17.92
C GLY A 264 5.46 2.74 -18.13
N SER A 265 5.91 3.68 -17.31
CA SER A 265 5.68 5.12 -17.46
C SER A 265 6.87 5.92 -16.94
N GLU A 266 8.05 5.59 -17.43
CA GLU A 266 9.31 6.20 -16.99
C GLU A 266 9.44 7.67 -17.43
N GLY A 267 10.15 8.44 -16.61
CA GLY A 267 10.46 9.84 -16.88
C GLY A 267 9.65 10.83 -16.04
N SER A 268 9.87 12.11 -16.31
CA SER A 268 9.24 13.20 -15.56
C SER A 268 7.75 13.32 -15.88
N HIS A 269 6.95 13.36 -14.83
CA HIS A 269 5.51 13.64 -14.86
C HIS A 269 5.16 15.02 -14.28
N PHE A 270 6.16 15.87 -14.01
CA PHE A 270 5.89 17.25 -13.62
C PHE A 270 5.12 17.99 -14.72
N PRO A 271 4.24 18.95 -14.37
CA PRO A 271 3.53 19.75 -15.36
C PRO A 271 4.51 20.41 -16.33
N GLY A 272 4.30 20.26 -17.64
CA GLY A 272 5.24 20.76 -18.66
C GLY A 272 5.54 22.27 -18.55
N LYS A 273 4.57 23.06 -18.06
CA LYS A 273 4.71 24.50 -17.76
C LYS A 273 5.77 24.82 -16.70
N TRP A 274 6.17 23.86 -15.87
CA TRP A 274 7.21 24.05 -14.86
C TRP A 274 8.62 23.94 -15.41
N ALA A 275 8.79 23.36 -16.61
CA ALA A 275 10.11 23.11 -17.21
C ALA A 275 11.08 22.43 -16.21
N ALA A 276 10.58 21.46 -15.45
CA ALA A 276 11.33 20.79 -14.40
C ALA A 276 12.53 20.03 -14.99
N VAL A 277 13.70 20.23 -14.38
CA VAL A 277 14.91 19.44 -14.67
C VAL A 277 15.02 18.39 -13.59
N VAL A 278 15.12 17.13 -14.00
CA VAL A 278 15.21 15.97 -13.10
C VAL A 278 16.44 15.14 -13.48
N GLU A 279 17.17 14.67 -12.47
CA GLU A 279 18.34 13.83 -12.65
C GLU A 279 18.43 12.79 -11.53
N GLY A 280 18.97 11.60 -11.83
CA GLY A 280 19.27 10.58 -10.83
C GLY A 280 18.08 9.84 -10.22
N PHE A 281 16.85 10.07 -10.69
CA PHE A 281 15.67 9.33 -10.21
C PHE A 281 15.49 8.01 -10.96
N LEU A 282 15.35 6.93 -10.18
CA LEU A 282 14.93 5.63 -10.69
C LEU A 282 13.40 5.57 -10.71
N PRO A 283 12.78 4.96 -11.73
CA PRO A 283 11.35 4.71 -11.73
C PRO A 283 10.94 3.91 -10.48
N ALA A 284 9.84 4.30 -9.87
CA ALA A 284 9.21 3.51 -8.82
C ALA A 284 8.74 2.15 -9.38
N ILE A 285 8.55 1.19 -8.48
CA ILE A 285 8.10 -0.16 -8.86
C ILE A 285 6.69 -0.16 -9.42
#